data_AF-A0A1I4X1J7-F1
#
_entry.id   AF-A0A1I4X1J7-F1
#
_cell.length_a   1.000
_cell.length_b   1.000
_cell.length_c   1.000
_cell.angle_alpha   90.00
_cell.angle_beta   90.00
_cell.angle_gamma   90.00
#
_symmetry.space_group_name_H-M   'P 1'
#
loop_
_entity.id
_entity.type
_entity.pdbx_description
1 polymer ?
#
loop_
_entity_poly.entity_id
_entity_poly.type
_entity_poly.pdbx_seq_one_letter_code
_entity_poly.pdbx_strand_id
1 'polypeptide(L)'
;MKVIKFGSLALAIALSGCGGGGSSSSTVAEDTPTPENTKTGIFTDSAVANIRYQTATQSDFTSALGEYEYVEGETVTFSIGGIELPPVPASGRVTPADMTADTSSPDQLTNILRLLQSLDEDGNPDNGITITAETHTALENALLVVDQPAADFESQFTNEVASSVDKTLISAEEAEAHFYASQQADLRGSWIFVEPDSESSNGQGPNGEEINVLTFLEDGIYIIAHKYGNDDQGAATAEWGTYSWDPATGEMTISVLGESEGGEGGLCPGLAEDIGNCTENVQLVGDELHFASEAGAATPFQAIKDANNPYVGAWYLPEGDGFNVLTILDDSHYVIAHNTNGESYTGEDVVAVSSEWGNYSLSMGIFEVASVETETDGPGGLYDFNSGGGLTASSTVTGYGDLQFEIAIGDAFSLQRVGRFSVELSDLAGNTSSILVERTGGVFANGTDKSFEFDLVGEDDTVQVDLQANSTGSVTYSDGYSVIDEWSVNAGGTLSYLETNIEDSSTGYWVFAPIKTSDGEWALVDFRHSDGSTESLLGFYVSELRPL
;
A
#
# COMPACT_ATOMS: atom_id res chain seq x y z
N MET A 1 -11.95 -8.84 -71.05
CA MET A 1 -12.32 -8.98 -69.62
C MET A 1 -12.17 -7.59 -68.99
N LYS A 2 -13.15 -7.04 -68.27
CA LYS A 2 -13.66 -7.41 -66.93
C LYS A 2 -12.56 -7.36 -65.84
N VAL A 3 -12.70 -6.69 -64.67
CA VAL A 3 -13.71 -5.69 -64.20
C VAL A 3 -13.30 -5.14 -62.78
N ILE A 4 -13.57 -3.85 -62.44
CA ILE A 4 -13.85 -3.28 -61.06
C ILE A 4 -12.72 -3.28 -59.98
N LYS A 5 -12.62 -2.48 -58.88
CA LYS A 5 -13.01 -1.13 -58.31
C LYS A 5 -12.31 -1.06 -56.90
N PHE A 6 -12.16 0.02 -56.09
CA PHE A 6 -12.25 1.50 -56.21
C PHE A 6 -11.15 2.13 -55.26
N GLY A 7 -11.01 3.43 -54.97
CA GLY A 7 -11.78 4.36 -54.08
C GLY A 7 -11.38 4.20 -52.59
N SER A 8 -11.09 5.22 -51.77
CA SER A 8 -11.36 6.68 -51.75
C SER A 8 -10.42 7.35 -50.70
N LEU A 9 -10.35 8.67 -50.47
CA LEU A 9 -10.54 9.90 -51.25
C LEU A 9 -10.15 11.07 -50.31
N ALA A 10 -9.03 11.75 -50.54
CA ALA A 10 -8.72 12.99 -49.81
C ALA A 10 -9.53 14.15 -50.40
N LEU A 11 -10.18 14.96 -49.56
CA LEU A 11 -10.96 16.11 -50.01
C LEU A 11 -10.80 17.31 -49.06
N ALA A 12 -10.00 18.28 -49.49
CA ALA A 12 -10.01 19.62 -48.91
C ALA A 12 -11.12 20.46 -49.57
N ILE A 13 -11.86 21.23 -48.77
CA ILE A 13 -12.74 22.30 -49.25
C ILE A 13 -12.48 23.55 -48.43
N ALA A 14 -12.05 24.62 -49.10
CA ALA A 14 -12.18 25.97 -48.58
C ALA A 14 -13.47 26.58 -49.14
N LEU A 15 -14.24 27.29 -48.32
CA LEU A 15 -15.29 28.20 -48.79
C LEU A 15 -15.52 29.33 -47.77
N SER A 16 -15.85 30.50 -48.31
CA SER A 16 -15.77 31.79 -47.63
C SER A 16 -17.12 32.37 -47.23
N GLY A 17 -17.20 32.94 -46.04
CA GLY A 17 -17.83 34.24 -45.78
C GLY A 17 -19.37 34.35 -45.85
N CYS A 18 -19.97 34.74 -44.73
CA CYS A 18 -21.10 35.67 -44.72
C CYS A 18 -20.99 36.59 -43.50
N GLY A 19 -21.03 37.91 -43.72
CA GLY A 19 -21.12 38.89 -42.64
C GLY A 19 -22.58 39.28 -42.41
N GLY A 20 -22.98 39.39 -41.14
CA GLY A 20 -24.31 39.85 -40.76
C GLY A 20 -24.30 40.41 -39.34
N GLY A 21 -24.33 41.74 -39.20
CA GLY A 21 -24.55 42.40 -37.92
C GLY A 21 -26.04 42.66 -37.70
N GLY A 22 -26.54 42.45 -36.49
CA GLY A 22 -27.95 42.72 -36.18
C GLY A 22 -28.42 42.32 -34.78
N SER A 23 -28.43 43.31 -33.87
CA SER A 23 -29.24 43.40 -32.64
C SER A 23 -29.06 42.39 -31.50
N SER A 24 -28.86 42.99 -30.33
CA SER A 24 -29.01 42.44 -28.98
C SER A 24 -30.29 41.64 -28.74
N SER A 25 -30.15 40.47 -28.13
CA SER A 25 -31.13 39.91 -27.20
C SER A 25 -30.37 39.12 -26.13
N SER A 26 -30.47 39.54 -24.87
CA SER A 26 -29.84 38.84 -23.75
C SER A 26 -30.53 37.51 -23.50
N THR A 27 -29.81 36.41 -23.69
CA THR A 27 -30.13 35.11 -23.09
C THR A 27 -28.87 34.65 -22.37
N VAL A 28 -28.97 34.54 -21.05
CA VAL A 28 -27.91 33.97 -20.21
C VAL A 28 -27.74 32.52 -20.67
N ALA A 29 -26.58 32.20 -21.25
CA ALA A 29 -26.15 30.82 -21.30
C ALA A 29 -25.74 30.45 -19.87
N GLU A 30 -26.34 29.40 -19.31
CA GLU A 30 -25.85 28.83 -18.05
C GLU A 30 -24.39 28.43 -18.25
N ASP A 31 -23.54 28.89 -17.33
CA ASP A 31 -22.18 28.37 -17.21
C ASP A 31 -22.32 26.87 -16.97
N THR A 32 -21.90 26.08 -17.95
CA THR A 32 -21.75 24.64 -17.73
C THR A 32 -20.43 24.52 -16.99
N PRO A 33 -20.39 24.09 -15.71
CA PRO A 33 -19.13 24.05 -14.99
C PRO A 33 -18.16 23.18 -15.78
N THR A 34 -16.99 23.73 -16.10
CA THR A 34 -15.82 22.87 -16.28
C THR A 34 -15.74 22.02 -15.01
N PRO A 35 -15.59 20.68 -15.09
CA PRO A 35 -15.34 19.90 -13.89
C PRO A 35 -14.14 20.53 -13.18
N GLU A 36 -14.29 20.85 -11.90
CA GLU A 36 -13.14 21.24 -11.11
C GLU A 36 -12.17 20.06 -11.08
N ASN A 37 -10.87 20.34 -11.03
CA ASN A 37 -9.86 19.30 -10.93
C ASN A 37 -9.82 18.78 -9.48
N THR A 38 -10.91 18.16 -9.05
CA THR A 38 -11.05 17.54 -7.74
C THR A 38 -10.03 16.42 -7.63
N LYS A 39 -9.31 16.42 -6.50
CA LYS A 39 -8.38 15.39 -6.06
C LYS A 39 -8.97 14.66 -4.87
N THR A 40 -8.54 13.42 -4.68
CA THR A 40 -8.82 12.64 -3.48
C THR A 40 -7.62 12.73 -2.54
N GLY A 41 -7.87 12.98 -1.26
CA GLY A 41 -6.89 12.85 -0.19
C GLY A 41 -7.40 11.90 0.88
N ILE A 42 -6.54 11.46 1.80
CA ILE A 42 -6.92 10.57 2.91
C ILE A 42 -6.67 11.28 4.25
N PHE A 43 -7.62 11.20 5.20
CA PHE A 43 -7.40 11.57 6.59
C PHE A 43 -7.07 10.34 7.44
N THR A 44 -5.91 10.33 8.10
CA THR A 44 -5.40 9.11 8.75
C THR A 44 -4.71 9.33 10.11
N ASP A 45 -5.15 8.51 11.06
CA ASP A 45 -4.51 8.02 12.28
C ASP A 45 -4.70 6.48 12.28
N SER A 46 -4.42 5.84 11.12
CA SER A 46 -5.28 4.79 10.51
C SER A 46 -6.52 5.39 9.83
N ALA A 47 -7.14 4.69 8.89
CA ALA A 47 -8.20 5.25 8.02
C ALA A 47 -9.38 5.77 8.84
N VAL A 48 -9.60 7.10 8.87
CA VAL A 48 -10.67 7.71 9.67
C VAL A 48 -11.95 7.79 8.85
N ALA A 49 -12.82 6.81 9.01
CA ALA A 49 -14.06 6.65 8.28
C ALA A 49 -15.22 7.48 8.84
N ASN A 50 -16.05 7.98 7.93
CA ASN A 50 -17.28 8.73 8.21
C ASN A 50 -17.10 9.97 9.13
N ILE A 51 -15.94 10.64 9.12
CA ILE A 51 -15.80 11.97 9.73
C ILE A 51 -16.20 13.04 8.73
N ARG A 52 -16.90 14.09 9.16
CA ARG A 52 -17.34 15.17 8.26
C ARG A 52 -16.16 16.04 7.84
N TYR A 53 -16.01 16.32 6.56
CA TYR A 53 -15.06 17.30 6.05
C TYR A 53 -15.74 18.48 5.32
N GLN A 54 -15.04 19.61 5.24
CA GLN A 54 -15.44 20.76 4.45
C GLN A 54 -14.20 21.50 3.91
N THR A 55 -14.21 21.80 2.62
CA THR A 55 -13.29 22.72 1.94
C THR A 55 -14.04 23.97 1.47
N ALA A 56 -13.45 24.80 0.59
CA ALA A 56 -14.16 25.94 0.01
C ALA A 56 -15.19 25.53 -1.07
N THR A 57 -15.00 24.38 -1.72
CA THR A 57 -15.88 23.85 -2.78
C THR A 57 -16.54 22.52 -2.44
N GLN A 58 -15.92 21.67 -1.60
CA GLN A 58 -16.41 20.34 -1.25
C GLN A 58 -16.91 20.26 0.21
N SER A 59 -17.85 19.35 0.49
CA SER A 59 -18.17 18.92 1.86
C SER A 59 -19.02 17.65 1.84
N ASP A 60 -18.51 16.60 2.46
CA ASP A 60 -19.22 15.34 2.69
C ASP A 60 -18.66 14.67 3.96
N PHE A 61 -18.76 13.36 4.07
CA PHE A 61 -18.07 12.51 5.05
C PHE A 61 -16.95 11.71 4.38
N THR A 62 -15.92 11.35 5.14
CA THR A 62 -14.83 10.50 4.62
C THR A 62 -15.31 9.09 4.27
N SER A 63 -14.71 8.48 3.25
CA SER A 63 -14.98 7.08 2.89
C SER A 63 -14.50 6.10 3.98
N ALA A 64 -14.80 4.80 3.82
CA ALA A 64 -14.26 3.75 4.69
C ALA A 64 -12.72 3.67 4.69
N LEU A 65 -12.07 4.21 3.64
CA LEU A 65 -10.61 4.33 3.53
C LEU A 65 -10.08 5.69 4.03
N GLY A 66 -10.93 6.51 4.66
CA GLY A 66 -10.60 7.86 5.12
C GLY A 66 -10.55 8.93 4.02
N GLU A 67 -11.05 8.61 2.81
CA GLU A 67 -10.90 9.50 1.65
C GLU A 67 -11.81 10.72 1.70
N TYR A 68 -11.32 11.87 1.26
CA TYR A 68 -12.07 13.12 1.10
C TYR A 68 -11.74 13.80 -0.24
N GLU A 69 -12.70 14.55 -0.79
CA GLU A 69 -12.52 15.33 -2.02
C GLU A 69 -12.05 16.77 -1.73
N TYR A 70 -11.11 17.29 -2.52
CA TYR A 70 -10.62 18.66 -2.41
C TYR A 70 -10.13 19.23 -3.75
N VAL A 71 -10.00 20.55 -3.85
CA VAL A 71 -9.28 21.22 -4.94
C VAL A 71 -7.91 21.71 -4.43
N GLU A 72 -6.87 21.59 -5.25
CA GLU A 72 -5.51 21.96 -4.87
C GLU A 72 -5.40 23.44 -4.44
N GLY A 73 -4.77 23.66 -3.28
CA GLY A 73 -4.63 24.98 -2.65
C GLY A 73 -5.80 25.37 -1.73
N GLU A 74 -6.81 24.51 -1.58
CA GLU A 74 -7.84 24.67 -0.54
C GLU A 74 -7.31 24.30 0.87
N THR A 75 -8.12 24.66 1.86
CA THR A 75 -7.99 24.23 3.26
C THR A 75 -9.15 23.28 3.56
N VAL A 76 -8.88 22.21 4.31
CA VAL A 76 -9.88 21.26 4.79
C VAL A 76 -10.06 21.41 6.30
N THR A 77 -11.32 21.38 6.76
CA THR A 77 -11.70 21.29 8.17
C THR A 77 -12.45 19.98 8.37
N PHE A 78 -11.99 19.14 9.31
CA PHE A 78 -12.69 17.93 9.74
C PHE A 78 -13.51 18.19 11.01
N SER A 79 -14.61 17.46 11.22
CA SER A 79 -15.51 17.70 12.35
C SER A 79 -16.33 16.49 12.79
N ILE A 80 -16.61 16.40 14.09
CA ILE A 80 -17.46 15.38 14.72
C ILE A 80 -18.63 16.06 15.43
N GLY A 81 -19.75 16.20 14.72
CA GLY A 81 -20.95 16.86 15.24
C GLY A 81 -20.71 18.38 15.31
N GLY A 82 -20.69 18.94 16.52
CA GLY A 82 -20.30 20.32 16.79
C GLY A 82 -18.81 20.54 17.07
N ILE A 83 -18.02 19.46 17.15
CA ILE A 83 -16.58 19.52 17.43
C ILE A 83 -15.81 19.71 16.12
N GLU A 84 -15.23 20.88 15.91
CA GLU A 84 -14.35 21.17 14.76
C GLU A 84 -12.89 20.84 15.11
N LEU A 85 -12.21 20.09 14.25
CA LEU A 85 -10.76 19.93 14.28
C LEU A 85 -10.08 21.14 13.60
N PRO A 86 -8.78 21.39 13.85
CA PRO A 86 -8.08 22.52 13.28
C PRO A 86 -8.03 22.45 11.74
N PRO A 87 -8.22 23.58 11.04
CA PRO A 87 -8.14 23.63 9.59
C PRO A 87 -6.69 23.46 9.11
N VAL A 88 -6.49 22.67 8.06
CA VAL A 88 -5.15 22.39 7.47
C VAL A 88 -5.19 22.48 5.94
N PRO A 89 -4.05 22.71 5.25
CA PRO A 89 -3.99 22.62 3.80
C PRO A 89 -4.47 21.24 3.31
N ALA A 90 -5.32 21.22 2.29
CA ALA A 90 -5.80 19.96 1.70
C ALA A 90 -4.73 19.35 0.78
N SER A 91 -4.49 18.05 0.90
CA SER A 91 -3.37 17.30 0.30
C SER A 91 -3.75 15.83 0.08
N GLY A 92 -2.89 15.05 -0.58
CA GLY A 92 -3.11 13.61 -0.79
C GLY A 92 -3.23 12.80 0.51
N ARG A 93 -2.63 13.29 1.61
CA ARG A 93 -2.68 12.65 2.93
C ARG A 93 -2.55 13.70 4.04
N VAL A 94 -3.50 13.68 4.97
CA VAL A 94 -3.58 14.55 6.15
C VAL A 94 -3.64 13.68 7.40
N THR A 95 -2.96 14.11 8.45
CA THR A 95 -2.89 13.47 9.76
C THR A 95 -3.24 14.44 10.88
N PRO A 96 -3.53 13.96 12.10
CA PRO A 96 -3.58 14.80 13.29
C PRO A 96 -2.31 15.62 13.56
N ALA A 97 -1.13 15.19 13.09
CA ALA A 97 0.11 15.96 13.26
C ALA A 97 0.12 17.26 12.45
N ASP A 98 -0.47 17.26 11.24
CA ASP A 98 -0.59 18.44 10.38
C ASP A 98 -1.43 19.56 11.04
N MET A 99 -2.32 19.19 11.96
CA MET A 99 -3.22 20.08 12.69
C MET A 99 -2.55 20.89 13.81
N THR A 100 -1.23 20.77 13.98
CA THR A 100 -0.48 21.36 15.11
C THR A 100 0.30 22.65 14.78
N ALA A 101 0.38 23.05 13.51
CA ALA A 101 1.28 24.12 13.06
C ALA A 101 1.08 25.49 13.78
N ASP A 102 -0.16 25.84 14.10
CA ASP A 102 -0.54 27.10 14.79
C ASP A 102 -1.03 26.86 16.25
N THR A 103 -0.62 25.74 16.87
CA THR A 103 -1.08 25.34 18.22
C THR A 103 -0.76 26.33 19.34
N SER A 104 -1.63 26.42 20.34
CA SER A 104 -1.35 27.09 21.62
C SER A 104 -1.08 26.14 22.79
N SER A 105 -1.31 24.84 22.63
CA SER A 105 -1.11 23.78 23.62
C SER A 105 -0.21 22.65 23.10
N PRO A 106 0.86 22.26 23.83
CA PRO A 106 1.68 21.10 23.43
C PRO A 106 0.89 19.79 23.41
N ASP A 107 -0.25 19.73 24.10
CA ASP A 107 -1.08 18.54 24.23
C ASP A 107 -2.10 18.39 23.07
N GLN A 108 -2.12 19.31 22.10
CA GLN A 108 -3.16 19.35 21.06
C GLN A 108 -3.17 18.11 20.16
N LEU A 109 -2.00 17.60 19.74
CA LEU A 109 -1.91 16.35 18.97
C LEU A 109 -2.56 15.21 19.75
N THR A 110 -2.06 14.95 20.95
CA THR A 110 -2.54 13.91 21.87
C THR A 110 -4.04 14.02 22.14
N ASN A 111 -4.59 15.23 22.28
CA ASN A 111 -6.03 15.44 22.45
C ASN A 111 -6.84 15.04 21.19
N ILE A 112 -6.33 15.28 19.97
CA ILE A 112 -6.97 14.86 18.73
C ILE A 112 -6.91 13.33 18.59
N LEU A 113 -5.73 12.72 18.79
CA LEU A 113 -5.56 11.26 18.74
C LEU A 113 -6.51 10.55 19.70
N ARG A 114 -6.52 10.98 20.98
CA ARG A 114 -7.40 10.43 22.01
C ARG A 114 -8.88 10.64 21.66
N LEU A 115 -9.26 11.75 21.04
CA LEU A 115 -10.65 11.98 20.62
C LEU A 115 -11.08 11.00 19.53
N LEU A 116 -10.27 10.84 18.48
CA LEU A 116 -10.57 9.96 17.34
C LEU A 116 -10.68 8.51 17.79
N GLN A 117 -9.62 7.97 18.39
CA GLN A 117 -9.53 6.57 18.79
C GLN A 117 -10.51 6.20 19.93
N SER A 118 -10.93 7.15 20.78
CA SER A 118 -11.97 6.89 21.79
C SER A 118 -13.40 6.91 21.22
N LEU A 119 -13.61 7.48 20.03
CA LEU A 119 -14.93 7.56 19.38
C LEU A 119 -15.15 6.51 18.31
N ASP A 120 -14.10 5.79 17.94
CA ASP A 120 -14.14 4.60 17.09
C ASP A 120 -15.23 3.59 17.51
N GLU A 121 -15.86 2.91 16.55
CA GLU A 121 -17.08 2.14 16.74
C GLU A 121 -16.87 0.90 17.63
N ASP A 122 -15.93 0.03 17.25
CA ASP A 122 -15.59 -1.18 18.00
C ASP A 122 -14.50 -0.91 19.07
N GLY A 123 -13.67 0.12 18.87
CA GLY A 123 -12.58 0.50 19.75
C GLY A 123 -11.26 -0.20 19.44
N ASN A 124 -11.08 -0.71 18.21
CA ASN A 124 -9.82 -1.27 17.72
C ASN A 124 -9.29 -0.46 16.52
N PRO A 125 -8.53 0.63 16.76
CA PRO A 125 -8.14 1.56 15.71
C PRO A 125 -7.15 0.96 14.68
N ASP A 126 -6.58 -0.23 14.94
CA ASP A 126 -5.74 -0.96 13.99
C ASP A 126 -6.48 -1.33 12.69
N ASN A 127 -7.81 -1.57 12.78
CA ASN A 127 -8.65 -1.95 11.64
C ASN A 127 -9.23 -0.74 10.87
N GLY A 128 -8.98 0.47 11.37
CA GLY A 128 -9.59 1.73 10.95
C GLY A 128 -10.22 2.47 12.15
N ILE A 129 -10.63 3.71 11.96
CA ILE A 129 -11.36 4.49 12.99
C ILE A 129 -12.72 4.87 12.42
N THR A 130 -13.80 4.27 12.89
CA THR A 130 -15.16 4.50 12.37
C THR A 130 -15.98 5.40 13.29
N ILE A 131 -16.28 6.63 12.84
CA ILE A 131 -17.12 7.57 13.58
C ILE A 131 -18.59 7.39 13.17
N THR A 132 -19.44 6.83 14.04
CA THR A 132 -20.83 6.50 13.68
C THR A 132 -21.74 7.72 13.46
N ALA A 133 -22.81 7.56 12.68
CA ALA A 133 -23.83 8.60 12.48
C ALA A 133 -24.57 8.96 13.79
N GLU A 134 -24.72 7.99 14.68
CA GLU A 134 -25.19 8.14 16.05
C GLU A 134 -24.26 9.05 16.86
N THR A 135 -22.94 8.84 16.79
CA THR A 135 -21.93 9.71 17.42
C THR A 135 -22.03 11.15 16.92
N HIS A 136 -22.12 11.36 15.60
CA HIS A 136 -22.35 12.68 15.03
C HIS A 136 -23.63 13.36 15.55
N THR A 137 -24.72 12.59 15.67
CA THR A 137 -26.01 13.09 16.15
C THR A 137 -25.97 13.42 17.64
N ALA A 138 -25.31 12.59 18.46
CA ALA A 138 -25.14 12.80 19.89
C ALA A 138 -24.28 14.03 20.20
N LEU A 139 -23.29 14.33 19.35
CA LEU A 139 -22.31 15.40 19.53
C LEU A 139 -22.62 16.68 18.73
N GLU A 140 -23.78 16.81 18.08
CA GLU A 140 -24.19 17.98 17.26
C GLU A 140 -24.01 19.34 18.00
N ASN A 141 -24.13 19.35 19.33
CA ASN A 141 -24.05 20.56 20.16
C ASN A 141 -22.85 20.55 21.14
N ALA A 142 -21.91 19.60 20.99
CA ALA A 142 -20.67 19.58 21.76
C ALA A 142 -19.72 20.69 21.28
N LEU A 143 -18.95 21.28 22.20
CA LEU A 143 -18.03 22.40 21.97
C LEU A 143 -16.63 22.08 22.53
N LEU A 144 -16.25 20.80 22.44
CA LEU A 144 -14.95 20.29 22.90
C LEU A 144 -13.81 21.01 22.18
N VAL A 145 -12.89 21.62 22.94
CA VAL A 145 -11.70 22.27 22.39
C VAL A 145 -10.53 21.29 22.41
N VAL A 146 -9.88 21.05 21.28
CA VAL A 146 -8.67 20.18 21.23
C VAL A 146 -7.38 20.95 21.54
N ASP A 147 -7.30 22.24 21.20
CA ASP A 147 -6.18 23.13 21.54
C ASP A 147 -6.29 23.68 22.97
N GLN A 148 -6.08 22.80 23.95
CA GLN A 148 -6.03 23.15 25.37
C GLN A 148 -5.16 22.16 26.17
N PRO A 149 -4.77 22.45 27.42
CA PRO A 149 -4.01 21.51 28.24
C PRO A 149 -4.79 20.21 28.50
N ALA A 150 -4.10 19.08 28.54
CA ALA A 150 -4.70 17.74 28.63
C ALA A 150 -5.71 17.61 29.79
N ALA A 151 -5.41 18.19 30.96
CA ALA A 151 -6.30 18.12 32.13
C ALA A 151 -7.62 18.90 31.94
N ASP A 152 -7.61 19.98 31.16
CA ASP A 152 -8.82 20.74 30.81
C ASP A 152 -9.63 19.99 29.73
N PHE A 153 -8.94 19.41 28.74
CA PHE A 153 -9.52 18.53 27.73
C PHE A 153 -10.22 17.29 28.32
N GLU A 154 -9.56 16.56 29.23
CA GLU A 154 -10.15 15.39 29.91
C GLU A 154 -11.43 15.74 30.68
N SER A 155 -11.40 16.88 31.37
CA SER A 155 -12.57 17.42 32.08
C SER A 155 -13.69 17.79 31.11
N GLN A 156 -13.38 18.40 29.96
CA GLN A 156 -14.39 18.77 28.97
C GLN A 156 -14.96 17.54 28.25
N PHE A 157 -14.13 16.59 27.81
CA PHE A 157 -14.54 15.32 27.21
C PHE A 157 -15.50 14.55 28.12
N THR A 158 -15.19 14.47 29.41
CA THR A 158 -16.06 13.81 30.41
C THR A 158 -17.46 14.44 30.49
N ASN A 159 -17.53 15.77 30.38
CA ASN A 159 -18.76 16.54 30.56
C ASN A 159 -19.60 16.66 29.27
N GLU A 160 -18.97 16.71 28.10
CA GLU A 160 -19.63 16.99 26.81
C GLU A 160 -19.75 15.76 25.89
N VAL A 161 -18.76 14.86 25.93
CA VAL A 161 -18.67 13.70 25.02
C VAL A 161 -19.06 12.40 25.71
N ALA A 162 -18.31 11.96 26.74
CA ALA A 162 -18.41 10.60 27.30
C ALA A 162 -19.84 10.18 27.68
N SER A 163 -20.61 11.09 28.31
CA SER A 163 -21.99 10.84 28.75
C SER A 163 -23.01 10.75 27.59
N SER A 164 -22.64 11.21 26.40
CA SER A 164 -23.50 11.30 25.20
C SER A 164 -23.35 10.08 24.28
N VAL A 165 -22.20 9.40 24.31
CA VAL A 165 -21.84 8.29 23.40
C VAL A 165 -21.47 6.97 24.11
N ASP A 166 -21.44 6.93 25.45
CA ASP A 166 -21.04 5.76 26.26
C ASP A 166 -19.63 5.24 25.97
N LYS A 167 -18.71 6.15 25.59
CA LYS A 167 -17.29 5.88 25.33
C LYS A 167 -16.40 6.42 26.44
N THR A 168 -15.28 5.74 26.69
CA THR A 168 -14.24 6.14 27.64
C THR A 168 -13.04 6.73 26.91
N LEU A 169 -12.46 7.80 27.45
CA LEU A 169 -11.24 8.39 26.89
C LEU A 169 -10.04 7.47 27.14
N ILE A 170 -9.34 7.06 26.07
CA ILE A 170 -8.09 6.28 26.16
C ILE A 170 -6.95 7.10 26.79
N SER A 171 -5.86 6.45 27.18
CA SER A 171 -4.67 7.16 27.68
C SER A 171 -3.94 7.94 26.57
N ALA A 172 -3.07 8.87 26.96
CA ALA A 172 -2.20 9.56 26.01
C ALA A 172 -1.21 8.58 25.38
N GLU A 173 -0.65 7.68 26.20
CA GLU A 173 0.35 6.70 25.81
C GLU A 173 -0.19 5.67 24.81
N GLU A 174 -1.44 5.19 24.98
CA GLU A 174 -2.10 4.32 24.00
C GLU A 174 -2.34 5.06 22.67
N ALA A 175 -2.86 6.29 22.74
CA ALA A 175 -3.19 7.09 21.56
C ALA A 175 -1.97 7.42 20.69
N GLU A 176 -0.89 7.85 21.33
CA GLU A 176 0.38 8.16 20.68
C GLU A 176 1.06 6.91 20.13
N ALA A 177 1.06 5.79 20.87
CA ALA A 177 1.64 4.54 20.40
C ALA A 177 0.97 4.02 19.13
N HIS A 178 -0.37 4.08 19.06
CA HIS A 178 -1.11 3.72 17.85
C HIS A 178 -0.77 4.63 16.67
N PHE A 179 -0.83 5.96 16.87
CA PHE A 179 -0.53 6.93 15.81
C PHE A 179 0.88 6.73 15.22
N TYR A 180 1.89 6.57 16.08
CA TYR A 180 3.26 6.34 15.63
C TYR A 180 3.46 4.98 14.95
N ALA A 181 2.77 3.91 15.40
CA ALA A 181 2.77 2.63 14.70
C ALA A 181 2.11 2.73 13.30
N SER A 182 1.02 3.50 13.19
CA SER A 182 0.33 3.76 11.93
C SER A 182 1.19 4.59 10.97
N GLN A 183 1.89 5.62 11.45
CA GLN A 183 2.89 6.38 10.68
C GLN A 183 4.01 5.47 10.15
N GLN A 184 4.53 4.56 11.00
CA GLN A 184 5.56 3.59 10.59
C GLN A 184 5.05 2.57 9.55
N ALA A 185 3.76 2.26 9.53
CA ALA A 185 3.14 1.44 8.49
C ALA A 185 3.00 2.19 7.17
N ASP A 186 2.66 3.48 7.21
CA ASP A 186 2.56 4.32 6.01
C ASP A 186 3.94 4.65 5.38
N LEU A 187 5.05 4.45 6.11
CA LEU A 187 6.41 4.50 5.55
C LEU A 187 6.75 3.27 4.69
N ARG A 188 6.12 2.11 4.94
CA ARG A 188 6.44 0.85 4.26
C ARG A 188 5.84 0.79 2.86
N GLY A 189 6.66 0.38 1.90
CA GLY A 189 6.41 0.56 0.46
C GLY A 189 7.65 1.13 -0.23
N SER A 190 7.52 1.44 -1.52
CA SER A 190 8.62 2.00 -2.32
C SER A 190 8.42 3.48 -2.63
N TRP A 191 9.55 4.17 -2.67
CA TRP A 191 9.67 5.61 -2.84
C TRP A 191 10.64 5.87 -3.98
N ILE A 192 10.21 6.63 -4.99
CA ILE A 192 11.06 7.05 -6.11
C ILE A 192 11.62 8.44 -5.84
N PHE A 193 12.93 8.59 -5.94
CA PHE A 193 13.58 9.87 -6.17
C PHE A 193 14.02 9.94 -7.62
N VAL A 194 13.70 11.06 -8.28
CA VAL A 194 14.09 11.37 -9.65
C VAL A 194 14.85 12.68 -9.58
N GLU A 195 16.15 12.65 -9.87
CA GLU A 195 16.97 13.85 -9.78
C GLU A 195 16.54 14.91 -10.81
N PRO A 196 16.38 16.20 -10.42
CA PRO A 196 16.02 17.27 -11.34
C PRO A 196 17.02 17.49 -12.49
N ASP A 197 16.50 17.85 -13.67
CA ASP A 197 17.24 18.22 -14.89
C ASP A 197 18.48 19.10 -14.70
N SER A 198 18.44 20.00 -13.71
CA SER A 198 19.49 20.98 -13.46
C SER A 198 20.56 20.53 -12.46
N GLU A 199 20.36 19.39 -11.82
CA GLU A 199 21.17 18.89 -10.70
C GLU A 199 22.00 17.67 -11.13
N SER A 200 21.47 16.85 -12.06
CA SER A 200 22.13 15.67 -12.67
C SER A 200 23.64 15.78 -12.89
N SER A 201 24.37 14.91 -12.17
CA SER A 201 25.83 14.84 -12.18
C SER A 201 26.37 14.35 -13.52
N ASN A 202 25.68 13.40 -14.16
CA ASN A 202 26.04 12.84 -15.47
C ASN A 202 25.56 13.71 -16.65
N GLY A 203 24.68 14.68 -16.41
CA GLY A 203 24.16 15.63 -17.39
C GLY A 203 23.11 15.08 -18.37
N GLN A 204 22.33 14.05 -17.98
CA GLN A 204 21.34 13.35 -18.84
C GLN A 204 19.85 13.57 -18.49
N GLY A 205 19.49 14.61 -17.73
CA GLY A 205 18.10 15.10 -17.75
C GLY A 205 17.69 15.58 -19.17
N PRO A 206 16.43 15.40 -19.66
CA PRO A 206 15.20 14.94 -18.96
C PRO A 206 14.71 13.54 -19.38
N ASN A 207 15.61 12.64 -19.80
CA ASN A 207 15.23 11.29 -20.28
C ASN A 207 16.33 10.26 -19.92
N GLY A 208 16.87 10.36 -18.71
CA GLY A 208 18.05 9.63 -18.22
C GLY A 208 18.43 10.08 -16.81
N GLU A 209 17.41 10.34 -16.00
CA GLU A 209 17.47 10.94 -14.66
C GLU A 209 18.16 9.98 -13.68
N GLU A 210 18.93 10.47 -12.69
CA GLU A 210 19.43 9.63 -11.60
C GLU A 210 18.22 9.20 -10.74
N ILE A 211 17.72 7.99 -11.05
CA ILE A 211 16.52 7.40 -10.45
C ILE A 211 16.93 6.44 -9.35
N ASN A 212 16.47 6.72 -8.14
CA ASN A 212 16.69 5.89 -6.97
C ASN A 212 15.34 5.37 -6.47
N VAL A 213 15.25 4.07 -6.22
CA VAL A 213 14.05 3.42 -5.67
C VAL A 213 14.39 2.84 -4.32
N LEU A 214 13.88 3.47 -3.27
CA LEU A 214 14.05 3.08 -1.87
C LEU A 214 12.80 2.34 -1.41
N THR A 215 12.94 1.11 -0.92
CA THR A 215 11.85 0.33 -0.35
C THR A 215 12.08 0.08 1.13
N PHE A 216 11.10 0.45 1.96
CA PHE A 216 11.03 0.07 3.37
C PHE A 216 10.11 -1.15 3.53
N LEU A 217 10.62 -2.19 4.17
CA LEU A 217 9.96 -3.48 4.40
C LEU A 217 9.55 -3.66 5.87
N GLU A 218 8.94 -4.80 6.18
CA GLU A 218 8.73 -5.28 7.55
C GLU A 218 10.08 -5.53 8.28
N ASP A 219 10.01 -5.75 9.60
CA ASP A 219 11.16 -6.02 10.49
C ASP A 219 12.29 -4.96 10.50
N GLY A 220 11.98 -3.77 9.99
CA GLY A 220 12.95 -2.68 9.91
C GLY A 220 14.02 -2.94 8.85
N ILE A 221 13.71 -3.64 7.75
CA ILE A 221 14.63 -3.85 6.62
C ILE A 221 14.38 -2.80 5.54
N TYR A 222 15.44 -2.27 4.93
CA TYR A 222 15.33 -1.45 3.72
C TYR A 222 16.24 -1.98 2.61
N ILE A 223 15.89 -1.65 1.37
CA ILE A 223 16.75 -1.79 0.19
C ILE A 223 16.58 -0.57 -0.72
N ILE A 224 17.67 -0.04 -1.24
CA ILE A 224 17.68 1.05 -2.23
C ILE A 224 18.45 0.60 -3.47
N ALA A 225 17.85 0.81 -4.63
CA ALA A 225 18.46 0.53 -5.94
C ALA A 225 18.62 1.83 -6.73
N HIS A 226 19.69 1.92 -7.52
CA HIS A 226 20.08 3.10 -8.28
C HIS A 226 20.20 2.75 -9.75
N LYS A 227 19.45 3.42 -10.62
CA LYS A 227 19.38 3.05 -12.05
C LYS A 227 20.69 3.36 -12.77
N TYR A 228 21.12 4.61 -12.75
CA TYR A 228 22.32 5.07 -13.48
C TYR A 228 23.47 5.36 -12.53
N GLY A 229 24.69 5.18 -13.04
CA GLY A 229 25.91 5.54 -12.33
C GLY A 229 26.43 6.93 -12.68
N ASN A 230 27.34 7.43 -11.85
CA ASN A 230 28.07 8.69 -12.02
C ASN A 230 29.59 8.46 -11.84
N ASP A 231 30.35 9.46 -11.37
CA ASP A 231 31.80 9.33 -11.18
C ASP A 231 32.17 8.49 -9.93
N ASP A 232 31.27 8.39 -8.94
CA ASP A 232 31.50 7.74 -7.64
C ASP A 232 30.56 6.53 -7.38
N GLN A 233 29.44 6.41 -8.12
CA GLN A 233 28.48 5.29 -8.05
C GLN A 233 28.33 4.52 -9.38
N GLY A 234 28.24 3.19 -9.32
CA GLY A 234 27.93 2.32 -10.47
C GLY A 234 26.47 2.35 -10.92
N ALA A 235 26.20 1.94 -12.17
CA ALA A 235 24.81 1.75 -12.65
C ALA A 235 24.24 0.44 -12.12
N ALA A 236 22.92 0.39 -11.89
CA ALA A 236 22.20 -0.76 -11.33
C ALA A 236 22.78 -1.29 -9.99
N THR A 237 23.46 -0.45 -9.21
CA THR A 237 23.93 -0.78 -7.85
C THR A 237 22.80 -0.71 -6.84
N ALA A 238 22.86 -1.53 -5.79
CA ALA A 238 21.95 -1.50 -4.67
C ALA A 238 22.67 -1.51 -3.32
N GLU A 239 22.00 -1.02 -2.28
CA GLU A 239 22.39 -1.07 -0.87
C GLU A 239 21.19 -1.63 -0.07
N TRP A 240 21.45 -2.48 0.92
CA TRP A 240 20.42 -2.92 1.87
C TRP A 240 20.93 -2.95 3.30
N GLY A 241 20.01 -2.88 4.24
CA GLY A 241 20.33 -2.92 5.66
C GLY A 241 19.10 -2.88 6.54
N THR A 242 19.28 -2.38 7.77
CA THR A 242 18.18 -2.14 8.69
C THR A 242 17.99 -0.67 9.02
N TYR A 243 16.77 -0.29 9.37
CA TYR A 243 16.38 1.04 9.80
C TYR A 243 15.51 0.96 11.06
N SER A 244 15.52 2.04 11.83
CA SER A 244 14.51 2.33 12.85
C SER A 244 14.14 3.81 12.75
N TRP A 245 12.86 4.13 12.71
CA TRP A 245 12.37 5.50 12.56
C TRP A 245 11.41 5.87 13.69
N ASP A 246 11.68 7.01 14.34
CA ASP A 246 10.80 7.64 15.31
C ASP A 246 9.98 8.75 14.60
N PRO A 247 8.70 8.53 14.27
CA PRO A 247 7.87 9.53 13.62
C PRO A 247 7.56 10.75 14.50
N ALA A 248 7.80 10.71 15.82
CA ALA A 248 7.60 11.85 16.70
C ALA A 248 8.74 12.88 16.61
N THR A 249 9.97 12.42 16.34
CA THR A 249 11.17 13.27 16.21
C THR A 249 11.70 13.36 14.77
N GLY A 250 11.26 12.47 13.89
CA GLY A 250 11.82 12.23 12.57
C GLY A 250 13.15 11.48 12.58
N GLU A 251 13.72 11.13 13.74
CA GLU A 251 15.04 10.49 13.79
C GLU A 251 14.98 9.09 13.18
N MET A 252 15.74 8.88 12.10
CA MET A 252 15.96 7.58 11.47
C MET A 252 17.40 7.14 11.74
N THR A 253 17.58 5.99 12.38
CA THR A 253 18.88 5.32 12.46
C THR A 253 18.94 4.24 11.39
N ILE A 254 19.99 4.26 10.59
CA ILE A 254 20.22 3.33 9.48
C ILE A 254 21.47 2.51 9.81
N SER A 255 21.45 1.22 9.46
CA SER A 255 22.58 0.29 9.55
C SER A 255 22.74 -0.45 8.23
N VAL A 256 23.69 -0.04 7.39
CA VAL A 256 24.02 -0.69 6.14
C VAL A 256 24.59 -2.08 6.42
N LEU A 257 24.07 -3.12 5.75
CA LEU A 257 24.50 -4.52 5.92
C LEU A 257 25.17 -5.09 4.66
N GLY A 258 24.89 -4.54 3.49
CA GLY A 258 25.59 -4.89 2.25
C GLY A 258 25.23 -3.97 1.08
N GLU A 259 26.15 -3.87 0.14
CA GLU A 259 26.07 -3.02 -1.05
C GLU A 259 26.76 -3.67 -2.26
N SER A 260 26.52 -3.16 -3.46
CA SER A 260 27.32 -3.46 -4.66
C SER A 260 28.72 -2.84 -4.57
N GLU A 261 29.75 -3.45 -5.18
CA GLU A 261 31.07 -2.81 -5.27
C GLU A 261 31.00 -1.49 -6.06
N GLY A 262 31.37 -0.36 -5.42
CA GLY A 262 31.33 0.98 -6.02
C GLY A 262 29.96 1.65 -5.89
N GLY A 263 29.33 1.52 -4.71
CA GLY A 263 27.98 2.00 -4.40
C GLY A 263 27.90 3.24 -3.50
N GLU A 264 28.78 4.24 -3.61
CA GLU A 264 28.86 5.40 -2.68
C GLU A 264 27.60 6.30 -2.60
N GLY A 265 26.49 5.97 -3.28
CA GLY A 265 25.23 6.73 -3.32
C GLY A 265 24.08 6.19 -2.44
N GLY A 266 24.34 5.22 -1.56
CA GLY A 266 23.35 4.69 -0.61
C GLY A 266 22.93 5.67 0.51
N LEU A 267 22.18 5.18 1.51
CA LEU A 267 21.59 6.07 2.55
C LEU A 267 22.60 6.60 3.58
N CYS A 268 23.81 6.03 3.65
CA CYS A 268 24.85 6.44 4.59
C CYS A 268 26.19 6.81 3.91
N PRO A 269 26.22 7.81 3.01
CA PRO A 269 27.38 8.08 2.15
C PRO A 269 28.64 8.46 2.94
N GLY A 270 29.78 7.88 2.55
CA GLY A 270 31.08 8.19 3.13
C GLY A 270 31.39 7.43 4.43
N LEU A 271 30.75 6.28 4.63
CA LEU A 271 31.19 5.27 5.59
C LEU A 271 32.45 4.57 5.04
N ALA A 272 33.14 3.79 5.88
CA ALA A 272 34.37 3.13 5.46
C ALA A 272 34.05 1.70 5.00
N GLU A 273 34.21 1.43 3.69
CA GLU A 273 33.66 0.22 3.03
C GLU A 273 32.12 0.21 3.02
N ASP A 274 31.53 1.42 3.04
CA ASP A 274 30.13 1.88 3.20
C ASP A 274 29.16 1.11 4.15
N ILE A 275 29.66 0.07 4.81
CA ILE A 275 29.00 -0.71 5.86
C ILE A 275 29.16 -0.02 7.21
N GLY A 276 28.05 0.21 7.90
CA GLY A 276 28.03 0.81 9.23
C GLY A 276 26.73 1.53 9.52
N ASN A 277 26.79 2.47 10.48
CA ASN A 277 25.60 3.14 11.00
C ASN A 277 25.67 4.65 10.75
N CYS A 278 24.57 5.22 10.26
CA CYS A 278 24.33 6.66 10.22
C CYS A 278 22.98 7.02 10.85
N THR A 279 22.75 8.32 11.01
CA THR A 279 21.49 8.87 11.54
C THR A 279 21.08 10.03 10.67
N GLU A 280 19.80 10.07 10.31
CA GLU A 280 19.17 11.07 9.46
C GLU A 280 17.89 11.59 10.14
N ASN A 281 17.37 12.73 9.69
CA ASN A 281 16.03 13.19 10.06
C ASN A 281 15.11 13.09 8.84
N VAL A 282 14.09 12.23 8.92
CA VAL A 282 13.19 11.89 7.83
C VAL A 282 11.76 12.24 8.23
N GLN A 283 11.06 12.98 7.37
CA GLN A 283 9.67 13.39 7.56
C GLN A 283 8.79 12.85 6.42
N LEU A 284 7.68 12.21 6.80
CA LEU A 284 6.62 11.80 5.88
C LEU A 284 5.56 12.91 5.87
N VAL A 285 5.42 13.62 4.74
CA VAL A 285 4.51 14.76 4.59
C VAL A 285 3.66 14.56 3.34
N GLY A 286 2.35 14.39 3.50
CA GLY A 286 1.50 13.96 2.39
C GLY A 286 1.94 12.59 1.88
N ASP A 287 2.19 12.50 0.57
CA ASP A 287 2.75 11.32 -0.12
C ASP A 287 4.24 11.48 -0.47
N GLU A 288 4.92 12.37 0.25
CA GLU A 288 6.33 12.73 0.04
C GLU A 288 7.19 12.36 1.24
N LEU A 289 8.39 11.84 0.96
CA LEU A 289 9.39 11.50 1.97
C LEU A 289 10.57 12.47 1.88
N HIS A 290 10.76 13.24 2.94
CA HIS A 290 11.70 14.36 3.02
C HIS A 290 12.88 13.99 3.93
N PHE A 291 14.10 13.99 3.36
CA PHE A 291 15.35 13.75 4.08
C PHE A 291 16.00 15.09 4.44
N ALA A 292 16.54 15.24 5.66
CA ALA A 292 17.13 16.51 6.11
C ALA A 292 18.55 16.75 5.55
N SER A 293 19.27 15.71 5.13
CA SER A 293 20.43 15.82 4.22
C SER A 293 20.07 16.57 2.93
N GLU A 294 18.92 16.23 2.34
CA GLU A 294 18.38 16.82 1.11
C GLU A 294 17.56 18.10 1.34
N ALA A 295 17.77 18.79 2.47
CA ALA A 295 17.05 20.01 2.84
C ALA A 295 17.39 21.18 1.89
N GLY A 296 16.64 21.26 0.78
CA GLY A 296 16.80 22.24 -0.28
C GLY A 296 16.85 21.66 -1.69
N ALA A 297 16.83 20.32 -1.85
CA ALA A 297 16.59 19.66 -3.12
C ALA A 297 15.26 20.13 -3.74
N ALA A 298 15.17 20.16 -5.08
CA ALA A 298 13.98 20.69 -5.75
C ALA A 298 12.75 19.75 -5.67
N THR A 299 12.97 18.47 -5.37
CA THR A 299 11.96 17.40 -5.33
C THR A 299 12.27 16.40 -4.21
N PRO A 300 11.31 16.07 -3.32
CA PRO A 300 11.45 14.98 -2.36
C PRO A 300 11.17 13.62 -3.03
N PHE A 301 11.45 12.52 -2.32
CA PHE A 301 11.03 11.19 -2.72
C PHE A 301 9.49 11.12 -2.78
N GLN A 302 8.93 10.48 -3.81
CA GLN A 302 7.49 10.32 -4.03
C GLN A 302 7.08 8.86 -3.83
N ALA A 303 5.92 8.61 -3.20
CA ALA A 303 5.39 7.26 -3.05
C ALA A 303 5.06 6.61 -4.42
N ILE A 304 5.54 5.38 -4.66
CA ILE A 304 5.25 4.61 -5.88
C ILE A 304 3.91 3.89 -5.69
N LYS A 305 2.82 4.49 -6.20
CA LYS A 305 1.45 3.96 -6.15
C LYS A 305 0.59 4.51 -7.29
N ASP A 306 -0.35 3.71 -7.80
CA ASP A 306 -1.42 4.17 -8.69
C ASP A 306 -2.75 3.49 -8.31
N ALA A 307 -3.78 4.29 -8.02
CA ALA A 307 -5.12 3.81 -7.71
C ALA A 307 -5.82 3.12 -8.91
N ASN A 308 -5.34 3.36 -10.13
CA ASN A 308 -5.89 2.80 -11.37
C ASN A 308 -5.13 1.56 -11.87
N ASN A 309 -3.89 1.35 -11.40
CA ASN A 309 -3.04 0.23 -11.79
C ASN A 309 -2.56 -0.54 -10.55
N PRO A 310 -3.22 -1.65 -10.16
CA PRO A 310 -2.92 -2.38 -8.93
C PRO A 310 -1.57 -3.12 -8.96
N TYR A 311 -0.85 -3.12 -10.09
CA TYR A 311 0.51 -3.66 -10.17
C TYR A 311 1.54 -2.69 -9.59
N VAL A 312 1.30 -1.37 -9.66
CA VAL A 312 2.25 -0.32 -9.25
C VAL A 312 2.47 -0.36 -7.74
N GLY A 313 3.74 -0.35 -7.33
CA GLY A 313 4.18 -0.54 -5.94
C GLY A 313 5.19 -1.68 -5.81
N ALA A 314 5.52 -2.04 -4.56
CA ALA A 314 6.50 -3.08 -4.25
C ALA A 314 5.90 -4.44 -3.88
N TRP A 315 6.68 -5.46 -4.22
CA TRP A 315 6.36 -6.86 -4.09
C TRP A 315 7.59 -7.62 -3.58
N TYR A 316 7.43 -8.30 -2.45
CA TYR A 316 8.48 -9.00 -1.71
C TYR A 316 8.47 -10.50 -2.02
N LEU A 317 9.64 -11.07 -2.26
CA LEU A 317 9.86 -12.49 -2.50
C LEU A 317 11.02 -12.99 -1.60
N PRO A 318 10.75 -13.77 -0.54
CA PRO A 318 11.81 -14.36 0.27
C PRO A 318 12.47 -15.54 -0.48
N GLU A 319 13.79 -15.67 -0.37
CA GLU A 319 14.57 -16.70 -1.04
C GLU A 319 15.69 -17.25 -0.12
N GLY A 320 15.36 -18.30 0.64
CA GLY A 320 16.32 -18.94 1.55
C GLY A 320 16.71 -18.02 2.71
N ASP A 321 17.98 -17.62 2.77
CA ASP A 321 18.50 -16.62 3.72
C ASP A 321 18.43 -15.18 3.15
N GLY A 322 17.94 -15.02 1.91
CA GLY A 322 17.85 -13.77 1.18
C GLY A 322 16.42 -13.34 0.83
N PHE A 323 16.32 -12.25 0.07
CA PHE A 323 15.07 -11.71 -0.46
C PHE A 323 15.29 -10.90 -1.74
N ASN A 324 14.22 -10.80 -2.52
CA ASN A 324 14.10 -10.01 -3.73
C ASN A 324 12.93 -9.04 -3.59
N VAL A 325 13.09 -7.79 -4.05
CA VAL A 325 12.03 -6.78 -4.08
C VAL A 325 11.80 -6.34 -5.53
N LEU A 326 10.66 -6.72 -6.08
CA LEU A 326 10.18 -6.20 -7.37
C LEU A 326 9.34 -4.95 -7.11
N THR A 327 9.74 -3.82 -7.68
CA THR A 327 8.93 -2.59 -7.71
C THR A 327 8.47 -2.32 -9.14
N ILE A 328 7.16 -2.27 -9.35
CA ILE A 328 6.56 -1.80 -10.60
C ILE A 328 6.39 -0.28 -10.45
N LEU A 329 7.04 0.49 -11.34
CA LEU A 329 7.14 1.95 -11.22
C LEU A 329 5.96 2.67 -11.89
N ASP A 330 5.58 2.20 -13.08
CA ASP A 330 4.48 2.70 -13.90
C ASP A 330 3.96 1.57 -14.82
N ASP A 331 3.10 1.88 -15.79
CA ASP A 331 2.53 0.95 -16.78
C ASP A 331 3.55 0.15 -17.63
N SER A 332 4.85 0.49 -17.56
CA SER A 332 5.88 0.04 -18.49
C SER A 332 7.29 -0.14 -17.92
N HIS A 333 7.59 0.32 -16.70
CA HIS A 333 8.90 0.19 -16.07
C HIS A 333 8.86 -0.60 -14.75
N TYR A 334 9.92 -1.37 -14.48
CA TYR A 334 10.13 -2.04 -13.21
C TYR A 334 11.61 -1.97 -12.79
N VAL A 335 11.83 -2.21 -11.50
CA VAL A 335 13.14 -2.61 -10.95
C VAL A 335 12.93 -3.85 -10.09
N ILE A 336 13.82 -4.83 -10.18
CA ILE A 336 13.97 -5.88 -9.17
C ILE A 336 15.32 -5.72 -8.49
N ALA A 337 15.34 -5.79 -7.16
CA ALA A 337 16.54 -5.62 -6.34
C ALA A 337 16.74 -6.82 -5.41
N HIS A 338 17.97 -7.24 -5.24
CA HIS A 338 18.36 -8.47 -4.56
C HIS A 338 19.34 -8.15 -3.43
N ASN A 339 19.18 -8.81 -2.27
CA ASN A 339 20.13 -8.66 -1.15
C ASN A 339 21.27 -9.69 -1.16
N THR A 340 21.05 -10.86 -1.79
CA THR A 340 22.01 -11.97 -1.87
C THR A 340 21.84 -12.80 -3.15
N ASN A 341 21.78 -12.14 -4.32
CA ASN A 341 21.81 -12.79 -5.63
C ASN A 341 22.96 -13.81 -5.72
N GLY A 342 22.64 -15.01 -6.20
CA GLY A 342 23.59 -16.12 -6.36
C GLY A 342 24.04 -16.35 -7.80
N GLU A 343 23.50 -15.61 -8.77
CA GLU A 343 23.69 -15.85 -10.20
C GLU A 343 24.56 -14.79 -10.88
N SER A 344 25.03 -15.12 -12.09
CA SER A 344 25.88 -14.25 -12.92
C SER A 344 25.99 -14.84 -14.33
N TYR A 345 26.23 -14.01 -15.35
CA TYR A 345 26.48 -14.53 -16.69
C TYR A 345 27.84 -15.25 -16.80
N THR A 346 27.98 -16.08 -17.84
CA THR A 346 29.18 -16.91 -18.03
C THR A 346 30.43 -16.07 -18.31
N GLY A 347 31.27 -15.93 -17.29
CA GLY A 347 32.55 -15.21 -17.35
C GLY A 347 32.58 -13.90 -16.57
N GLU A 348 31.51 -13.57 -15.87
CA GLU A 348 31.39 -12.46 -14.94
C GLU A 348 31.45 -12.99 -13.49
N ASP A 349 31.65 -12.08 -12.53
CA ASP A 349 31.65 -12.40 -11.09
C ASP A 349 30.24 -12.15 -10.53
N VAL A 350 29.83 -12.91 -9.51
CA VAL A 350 28.51 -12.74 -8.86
C VAL A 350 28.49 -11.45 -8.05
N VAL A 351 27.53 -10.57 -8.34
CA VAL A 351 27.20 -9.40 -7.53
C VAL A 351 26.02 -9.77 -6.63
N ALA A 352 26.26 -9.85 -5.32
CA ALA A 352 25.27 -10.35 -4.37
C ALA A 352 24.18 -9.33 -4.02
N VAL A 353 24.55 -8.06 -3.85
CA VAL A 353 23.59 -6.96 -3.72
C VAL A 353 23.51 -6.28 -5.08
N SER A 354 22.41 -6.46 -5.78
CA SER A 354 22.28 -6.18 -7.22
C SER A 354 20.88 -5.69 -7.58
N SER A 355 20.71 -5.16 -8.79
CA SER A 355 19.40 -4.86 -9.35
C SER A 355 19.34 -5.00 -10.87
N GLU A 356 18.14 -5.29 -11.38
CA GLU A 356 17.78 -5.24 -12.81
C GLU A 356 16.70 -4.17 -12.99
N TRP A 357 16.91 -3.28 -13.96
CA TRP A 357 15.96 -2.24 -14.37
C TRP A 357 15.51 -2.53 -15.78
N GLY A 358 14.20 -2.55 -16.03
CA GLY A 358 13.69 -2.97 -17.32
C GLY A 358 12.32 -2.44 -17.69
N ASN A 359 11.96 -2.71 -18.94
CA ASN A 359 10.65 -2.45 -19.49
C ASN A 359 9.81 -3.71 -19.53
N TYR A 360 8.52 -3.58 -19.20
CA TYR A 360 7.53 -4.63 -19.36
C TYR A 360 6.33 -4.14 -20.18
N SER A 361 5.45 -5.08 -20.54
CA SER A 361 4.11 -4.76 -21.01
C SER A 361 3.08 -5.72 -20.40
N LEU A 362 1.89 -5.21 -20.13
CA LEU A 362 0.76 -5.99 -19.63
C LEU A 362 -0.37 -6.01 -20.67
N SER A 363 -0.69 -7.20 -21.18
CA SER A 363 -1.74 -7.36 -22.19
C SER A 363 -2.59 -8.60 -21.91
N MET A 364 -3.89 -8.38 -21.66
CA MET A 364 -4.85 -9.46 -21.37
C MET A 364 -4.44 -10.36 -20.18
N GLY A 365 -3.77 -9.80 -19.17
CA GLY A 365 -3.24 -10.55 -18.03
C GLY A 365 -1.94 -11.30 -18.31
N ILE A 366 -1.27 -11.05 -19.44
CA ILE A 366 0.10 -11.53 -19.68
C ILE A 366 1.08 -10.40 -19.41
N PHE A 367 2.01 -10.63 -18.49
CA PHE A 367 3.16 -9.77 -18.20
C PHE A 367 4.34 -10.27 -19.04
N GLU A 368 4.89 -9.40 -19.89
CA GLU A 368 6.00 -9.69 -20.79
C GLU A 368 7.12 -8.65 -20.57
N VAL A 369 8.26 -9.09 -20.04
CA VAL A 369 9.48 -8.27 -19.94
C VAL A 369 10.11 -8.14 -21.32
N ALA A 370 10.17 -6.91 -21.82
CA ALA A 370 10.57 -6.60 -23.18
C ALA A 370 12.09 -6.37 -23.34
N SER A 371 12.71 -5.71 -22.35
CA SER A 371 14.12 -5.35 -22.37
C SER A 371 14.63 -4.92 -21.00
N VAL A 372 15.89 -5.22 -20.71
CA VAL A 372 16.66 -4.60 -19.63
C VAL A 372 17.27 -3.29 -20.11
N GLU A 373 17.22 -2.27 -19.27
CA GLU A 373 17.87 -0.97 -19.46
C GLU A 373 19.29 -0.97 -18.85
N THR A 374 19.44 -1.56 -17.65
CA THR A 374 20.69 -1.69 -16.90
C THR A 374 20.53 -2.75 -15.81
N GLU A 375 21.58 -3.54 -15.55
CA GLU A 375 21.56 -4.67 -14.61
C GLU A 375 22.93 -4.90 -13.94
N THR A 376 22.93 -5.59 -12.80
CA THR A 376 24.12 -6.15 -12.13
C THR A 376 23.92 -7.58 -11.61
N ASP A 377 22.71 -8.12 -11.68
CA ASP A 377 22.28 -9.42 -11.16
C ASP A 377 22.48 -10.59 -12.14
N GLY A 378 22.63 -10.32 -13.44
CA GLY A 378 22.76 -11.36 -14.45
C GLY A 378 21.41 -12.07 -14.69
N PRO A 379 21.35 -13.40 -14.76
CA PRO A 379 20.09 -14.11 -15.00
C PRO A 379 19.17 -14.22 -13.78
N GLY A 380 19.54 -13.63 -12.62
CA GLY A 380 18.78 -13.72 -11.37
C GLY A 380 17.51 -12.85 -11.30
N GLY A 381 17.36 -11.90 -12.22
CA GLY A 381 16.23 -10.97 -12.30
C GLY A 381 15.02 -11.54 -13.05
N LEU A 382 14.33 -10.67 -13.80
CA LEU A 382 13.22 -11.07 -14.67
C LEU A 382 13.67 -11.29 -16.13
N TYR A 383 14.96 -11.18 -16.45
CA TYR A 383 15.50 -11.38 -17.80
C TYR A 383 16.74 -12.29 -17.82
N ASP A 384 16.74 -13.32 -18.69
CA ASP A 384 17.96 -14.09 -19.01
C ASP A 384 18.20 -14.14 -20.52
N PHE A 385 19.18 -13.38 -20.98
CA PHE A 385 19.60 -13.35 -22.37
C PHE A 385 20.06 -14.71 -22.92
N ASN A 386 20.55 -15.62 -22.07
CA ASN A 386 21.04 -16.93 -22.47
C ASN A 386 19.94 -18.00 -22.55
N SER A 387 18.86 -17.87 -21.77
CA SER A 387 17.78 -18.87 -21.72
C SER A 387 16.52 -18.50 -22.52
N GLY A 388 16.32 -17.24 -22.91
CA GLY A 388 15.22 -16.88 -23.81
C GLY A 388 14.85 -15.41 -23.91
N GLY A 389 15.40 -14.55 -23.06
CA GLY A 389 14.98 -13.16 -22.88
C GLY A 389 14.19 -12.98 -21.59
N GLY A 390 13.22 -12.07 -21.60
CA GLY A 390 12.44 -11.70 -20.43
C GLY A 390 11.34 -12.70 -20.04
N LEU A 391 10.95 -12.65 -18.77
CA LEU A 391 9.78 -13.32 -18.23
C LEU A 391 8.56 -13.04 -19.11
N THR A 392 7.86 -14.10 -19.50
CA THR A 392 6.53 -14.04 -20.10
C THR A 392 5.62 -14.97 -19.32
N ALA A 393 4.71 -14.42 -18.53
CA ALA A 393 3.85 -15.19 -17.63
C ALA A 393 2.42 -14.63 -17.62
N SER A 394 1.44 -15.48 -17.31
CA SER A 394 0.13 -15.01 -16.88
C SER A 394 0.29 -14.39 -15.49
N SER A 395 -0.19 -13.17 -15.29
CA SER A 395 -0.05 -12.42 -14.05
C SER A 395 -1.41 -12.07 -13.44
N THR A 396 -1.48 -12.04 -12.12
CA THR A 396 -2.68 -11.56 -11.40
C THR A 396 -2.27 -10.95 -10.07
N VAL A 397 -2.70 -9.72 -9.82
CA VAL A 397 -2.74 -9.14 -8.47
C VAL A 397 -4.02 -9.63 -7.81
N THR A 398 -3.91 -10.37 -6.71
CA THR A 398 -5.06 -10.90 -5.98
C THR A 398 -5.66 -9.85 -5.04
N GLY A 399 -6.95 -10.00 -4.71
CA GLY A 399 -7.61 -9.14 -3.72
C GLY A 399 -6.96 -9.23 -2.33
N TYR A 400 -6.23 -10.31 -2.05
CA TYR A 400 -5.49 -10.53 -0.82
C TYR A 400 -4.00 -10.13 -0.87
N GLY A 401 -3.59 -9.37 -1.89
CA GLY A 401 -2.27 -8.72 -1.92
C GLY A 401 -1.10 -9.65 -2.24
N ASP A 402 -1.30 -10.62 -3.12
CA ASP A 402 -0.21 -11.36 -3.79
C ASP A 402 -0.16 -10.98 -5.27
N LEU A 403 1.03 -10.72 -5.81
CA LEU A 403 1.28 -10.69 -7.26
C LEU A 403 1.72 -12.09 -7.69
N GLN A 404 0.83 -12.79 -8.39
CA GLN A 404 1.03 -14.16 -8.85
C GLN A 404 1.48 -14.17 -10.30
N PHE A 405 2.47 -15.01 -10.61
CA PHE A 405 2.95 -15.28 -11.97
C PHE A 405 2.86 -16.79 -12.26
N GLU A 406 2.17 -17.17 -13.34
CA GLU A 406 2.14 -18.53 -13.89
C GLU A 406 2.88 -18.54 -15.24
N ILE A 407 4.05 -19.17 -15.27
CA ILE A 407 4.89 -19.33 -16.47
C ILE A 407 4.34 -20.48 -17.32
N ALA A 408 3.97 -21.57 -16.66
CA ALA A 408 3.31 -22.74 -17.23
C ALA A 408 2.47 -23.46 -16.16
N ILE A 409 1.64 -24.41 -16.59
CA ILE A 409 0.80 -25.20 -15.68
C ILE A 409 1.68 -25.95 -14.68
N GLY A 410 1.57 -25.57 -13.40
CA GLY A 410 2.37 -26.13 -12.30
C GLY A 410 3.76 -25.50 -12.13
N ASP A 411 4.02 -24.38 -12.81
CA ASP A 411 5.24 -23.57 -12.71
C ASP A 411 4.84 -22.11 -12.48
N ALA A 412 4.67 -21.78 -11.20
CA ALA A 412 4.14 -20.50 -10.74
C ALA A 412 4.82 -20.06 -9.44
N PHE A 413 4.93 -18.75 -9.26
CA PHE A 413 5.44 -18.12 -8.05
C PHE A 413 4.56 -16.91 -7.65
N SER A 414 4.77 -16.40 -6.44
CA SER A 414 3.97 -15.29 -5.92
C SER A 414 4.82 -14.40 -5.04
N LEU A 415 4.68 -13.10 -5.21
CA LEU A 415 5.31 -12.08 -4.39
C LEU A 415 4.25 -11.44 -3.49
N GLN A 416 4.58 -11.21 -2.23
CA GLN A 416 3.71 -10.57 -1.25
C GLN A 416 3.73 -9.04 -1.44
N ARG A 417 2.59 -8.36 -1.41
CA ARG A 417 2.57 -6.89 -1.49
C ARG A 417 3.24 -6.26 -0.27
N VAL A 418 4.11 -5.28 -0.51
CA VAL A 418 4.74 -4.46 0.53
C VAL A 418 3.86 -3.27 0.86
N GLY A 419 3.74 -2.95 2.15
CA GLY A 419 2.98 -1.79 2.63
C GLY A 419 1.47 -1.96 2.52
N ARG A 420 0.75 -0.96 3.02
CA ARG A 420 -0.71 -0.97 3.13
C ARG A 420 -1.42 -0.95 1.77
N PHE A 421 -2.55 -1.65 1.66
CA PHE A 421 -3.46 -1.64 0.51
C PHE A 421 -4.92 -1.72 0.95
N SER A 422 -5.81 -1.12 0.15
CA SER A 422 -7.24 -1.22 0.35
C SER A 422 -7.79 -2.56 -0.15
N VAL A 423 -8.75 -3.11 0.57
CA VAL A 423 -9.42 -4.37 0.26
C VAL A 423 -10.92 -4.20 0.38
N GLU A 424 -11.64 -4.56 -0.68
CA GLU A 424 -13.09 -4.69 -0.69
C GLU A 424 -13.48 -6.09 -0.22
N LEU A 425 -14.18 -6.18 0.90
CA LEU A 425 -14.64 -7.41 1.53
C LEU A 425 -16.10 -7.71 1.18
N SER A 426 -16.47 -8.99 1.23
CA SER A 426 -17.84 -9.49 1.20
C SER A 426 -17.97 -10.67 2.15
N ASP A 427 -18.72 -10.53 3.24
CA ASP A 427 -18.97 -11.62 4.18
C ASP A 427 -19.89 -12.71 3.58
N LEU A 428 -20.08 -13.81 4.30
CA LEU A 428 -20.92 -14.95 3.87
C LEU A 428 -22.43 -14.62 3.81
N ALA A 429 -22.86 -13.54 4.47
CA ALA A 429 -24.21 -13.00 4.36
C ALA A 429 -24.38 -12.04 3.17
N GLY A 430 -23.29 -11.68 2.48
CA GLY A 430 -23.25 -10.75 1.36
C GLY A 430 -23.21 -9.26 1.76
N ASN A 431 -22.82 -8.96 3.00
CA ASN A 431 -22.51 -7.58 3.42
C ASN A 431 -21.11 -7.20 2.94
N THR A 432 -20.95 -5.97 2.45
CA THR A 432 -19.67 -5.47 1.91
C THR A 432 -19.11 -4.34 2.76
N SER A 433 -17.78 -4.32 2.91
CA SER A 433 -17.03 -3.26 3.57
C SER A 433 -15.67 -3.05 2.88
N SER A 434 -15.00 -1.94 3.19
CA SER A 434 -13.63 -1.67 2.74
C SER A 434 -12.72 -1.55 3.95
N ILE A 435 -11.50 -2.06 3.87
CA ILE A 435 -10.48 -1.97 4.94
C ILE A 435 -9.11 -1.68 4.34
N LEU A 436 -8.25 -1.00 5.11
CA LEU A 436 -6.83 -0.81 4.79
C LEU A 436 -6.02 -1.85 5.58
N VAL A 437 -5.32 -2.76 4.90
CA VAL A 437 -4.54 -3.83 5.55
C VAL A 437 -3.10 -3.86 5.05
N GLU A 438 -2.23 -4.51 5.82
CA GLU A 438 -0.85 -4.79 5.47
C GLU A 438 -0.59 -6.29 5.57
N ARG A 439 0.14 -6.87 4.61
CA ARG A 439 0.53 -8.29 4.65
C ARG A 439 1.57 -8.53 5.74
N THR A 440 1.61 -9.73 6.29
CA THR A 440 2.74 -10.19 7.12
C THR A 440 3.17 -11.60 6.73
N GLY A 441 4.44 -11.93 6.98
CA GLY A 441 5.01 -13.26 6.77
C GLY A 441 4.89 -14.19 7.98
N GLY A 442 5.57 -15.34 7.93
CA GLY A 442 5.90 -16.16 9.11
C GLY A 442 4.77 -16.96 9.78
N VAL A 443 3.50 -16.59 9.59
CA VAL A 443 2.34 -17.24 10.24
C VAL A 443 2.14 -18.71 9.79
N PHE A 444 2.44 -19.03 8.54
CA PHE A 444 2.37 -20.39 7.99
C PHE A 444 3.68 -20.81 7.35
N ALA A 445 4.02 -22.11 7.43
CA ALA A 445 5.24 -22.66 6.84
C ALA A 445 5.03 -24.11 6.37
N ASN A 446 5.40 -24.40 5.11
CA ASN A 446 5.35 -25.77 4.55
C ASN A 446 6.11 -26.77 5.44
N GLY A 447 5.58 -27.99 5.57
CA GLY A 447 6.22 -29.05 6.36
C GLY A 447 6.13 -28.90 7.88
N THR A 448 5.23 -28.05 8.37
CA THR A 448 5.00 -27.80 9.80
C THR A 448 3.57 -28.17 10.20
N ASP A 449 3.37 -28.72 11.40
CA ASP A 449 2.03 -28.93 11.97
C ASP A 449 1.49 -27.58 12.50
N LYS A 450 0.24 -27.21 12.20
CA LYS A 450 -0.41 -26.03 12.78
C LYS A 450 -1.92 -26.26 12.95
N SER A 451 -2.44 -25.96 14.14
CA SER A 451 -3.86 -26.03 14.45
C SER A 451 -4.38 -24.65 14.88
N PHE A 452 -5.50 -24.22 14.30
CA PHE A 452 -6.12 -22.93 14.60
C PHE A 452 -7.65 -22.99 14.39
N GLU A 453 -8.38 -22.08 15.02
CA GLU A 453 -9.79 -21.82 14.73
C GLU A 453 -10.00 -20.38 14.26
N PHE A 454 -11.04 -20.16 13.47
CA PHE A 454 -11.43 -18.84 12.96
C PHE A 454 -12.96 -18.73 12.85
N ASP A 455 -13.46 -17.50 12.80
CA ASP A 455 -14.89 -17.20 12.71
C ASP A 455 -15.34 -17.09 11.24
N LEU A 456 -16.49 -17.71 10.92
CA LEU A 456 -17.13 -17.62 9.60
C LEU A 456 -17.93 -16.31 9.50
N VAL A 457 -17.27 -15.20 9.12
CA VAL A 457 -17.91 -13.88 9.14
C VAL A 457 -19.14 -13.83 8.23
N GLY A 458 -20.26 -13.37 8.77
CA GLY A 458 -21.59 -13.42 8.16
C GLY A 458 -22.45 -14.59 8.66
N GLU A 459 -21.85 -15.58 9.30
CA GLU A 459 -22.49 -16.71 9.98
C GLU A 459 -22.18 -16.70 11.50
N ASP A 460 -23.00 -17.38 12.31
CA ASP A 460 -22.82 -17.50 13.76
C ASP A 460 -22.17 -18.86 14.08
N ASP A 461 -21.02 -19.13 13.45
CA ASP A 461 -20.27 -20.39 13.57
C ASP A 461 -18.75 -20.21 13.47
N THR A 462 -18.01 -21.18 14.01
CA THR A 462 -16.55 -21.20 14.04
C THR A 462 -15.99 -22.50 13.47
N VAL A 463 -14.84 -22.42 12.83
CA VAL A 463 -14.22 -23.55 12.11
C VAL A 463 -12.84 -23.83 12.66
N GLN A 464 -12.55 -25.11 12.90
CA GLN A 464 -11.24 -25.57 13.38
C GLN A 464 -10.47 -26.25 12.24
N VAL A 465 -9.22 -25.85 12.03
CA VAL A 465 -8.32 -26.36 10.98
C VAL A 465 -7.11 -27.01 11.64
N ASP A 466 -6.83 -28.26 11.27
CA ASP A 466 -5.64 -29.01 11.67
C ASP A 466 -4.77 -29.31 10.44
N LEU A 467 -3.67 -28.56 10.28
CA LEU A 467 -2.66 -28.79 9.24
C LEU A 467 -1.57 -29.73 9.77
N GLN A 468 -1.23 -30.76 8.99
CA GLN A 468 -0.15 -31.71 9.29
C GLN A 468 1.06 -31.47 8.39
N ALA A 469 2.26 -31.64 8.94
CA ALA A 469 3.57 -31.48 8.30
C ALA A 469 3.83 -32.35 7.05
N ASN A 470 2.92 -33.27 6.72
CA ASN A 470 2.93 -34.07 5.49
C ASN A 470 2.05 -33.47 4.36
N SER A 471 1.67 -32.19 4.47
CA SER A 471 0.74 -31.49 3.58
C SER A 471 -0.70 -32.02 3.56
N THR A 472 -1.12 -32.79 4.58
CA THR A 472 -2.53 -33.20 4.75
C THR A 472 -3.16 -32.53 5.96
N GLY A 473 -4.46 -32.70 6.19
CA GLY A 473 -5.11 -32.11 7.36
C GLY A 473 -6.60 -32.43 7.49
N SER A 474 -7.29 -31.66 8.31
CA SER A 474 -8.73 -31.72 8.49
C SER A 474 -9.34 -30.37 8.82
N VAL A 475 -10.62 -30.21 8.49
CA VAL A 475 -11.46 -29.08 8.89
C VAL A 475 -12.63 -29.64 9.69
N THR A 476 -12.91 -29.06 10.86
CA THR A 476 -14.05 -29.43 11.71
C THR A 476 -15.01 -28.25 11.81
N TYR A 477 -16.26 -28.49 11.44
CA TYR A 477 -17.38 -27.56 11.52
C TYR A 477 -18.26 -27.93 12.73
N SER A 478 -19.20 -27.06 13.12
CA SER A 478 -20.13 -27.37 14.21
C SER A 478 -21.03 -28.59 13.96
N ASP A 479 -21.34 -28.88 12.69
CA ASP A 479 -22.20 -29.99 12.27
C ASP A 479 -21.52 -31.00 11.30
N GLY A 480 -20.25 -30.77 10.92
CA GLY A 480 -19.59 -31.49 9.84
C GLY A 480 -18.07 -31.67 10.01
N TYR A 481 -17.48 -32.41 9.08
CA TYR A 481 -16.03 -32.69 9.05
C TYR A 481 -15.57 -32.88 7.60
N SER A 482 -14.40 -32.32 7.29
CA SER A 482 -13.74 -32.47 6.00
C SER A 482 -12.31 -32.96 6.15
N VAL A 483 -11.80 -33.60 5.11
CA VAL A 483 -10.37 -33.92 4.97
C VAL A 483 -9.70 -32.91 4.05
N ILE A 484 -8.48 -32.50 4.41
CA ILE A 484 -7.57 -31.76 3.53
C ILE A 484 -6.62 -32.77 2.91
N ASP A 485 -6.77 -33.02 1.60
CA ASP A 485 -5.92 -33.95 0.85
C ASP A 485 -4.55 -33.33 0.54
N GLU A 486 -4.50 -32.01 0.30
CA GLU A 486 -3.28 -31.24 0.07
C GLU A 486 -3.44 -29.79 0.57
N TRP A 487 -2.43 -29.27 1.28
CA TRP A 487 -2.25 -27.85 1.58
C TRP A 487 -0.84 -27.38 1.24
N SER A 488 -0.71 -26.10 0.91
CA SER A 488 0.57 -25.46 0.59
C SER A 488 0.62 -24.00 1.06
N VAL A 489 1.83 -23.51 1.30
CA VAL A 489 2.10 -22.09 1.54
C VAL A 489 2.94 -21.56 0.39
N ASN A 490 2.52 -20.49 -0.28
CA ASN A 490 3.30 -19.86 -1.35
C ASN A 490 4.48 -19.04 -0.78
N ALA A 491 5.36 -18.54 -1.65
CA ALA A 491 6.50 -17.74 -1.21
C ALA A 491 6.09 -16.42 -0.52
N GLY A 492 4.90 -15.89 -0.82
CA GLY A 492 4.30 -14.75 -0.13
C GLY A 492 3.63 -15.07 1.23
N GLY A 493 3.86 -16.26 1.79
CA GLY A 493 3.33 -16.66 3.10
C GLY A 493 1.83 -16.96 3.14
N THR A 494 1.16 -16.96 1.98
CA THR A 494 -0.27 -17.29 1.86
C THR A 494 -0.47 -18.80 1.91
N LEU A 495 -1.27 -19.27 2.86
CA LEU A 495 -1.75 -20.64 2.92
C LEU A 495 -2.90 -20.83 1.94
N SER A 496 -2.93 -21.95 1.22
CA SER A 496 -4.12 -22.45 0.56
C SER A 496 -4.32 -23.96 0.74
N TYR A 497 -5.57 -24.40 0.74
CA TYR A 497 -5.93 -25.81 0.76
C TYR A 497 -7.26 -26.10 0.06
N LEU A 498 -7.41 -27.34 -0.40
CA LEU A 498 -8.68 -27.91 -0.84
C LEU A 498 -9.15 -28.93 0.21
N GLU A 499 -10.39 -28.78 0.68
CA GLU A 499 -11.05 -29.74 1.55
C GLU A 499 -12.17 -30.51 0.84
N THR A 500 -12.45 -31.73 1.32
CA THR A 500 -13.61 -32.54 0.91
C THR A 500 -14.42 -32.98 2.12
N ASN A 501 -15.71 -32.64 2.16
CA ASN A 501 -16.66 -33.05 3.20
C ASN A 501 -16.89 -34.57 3.16
N ILE A 502 -16.81 -35.24 4.30
CA ILE A 502 -16.87 -36.72 4.35
C ILE A 502 -18.27 -37.32 4.18
N GLU A 503 -19.34 -36.54 4.35
CA GLU A 503 -20.72 -37.01 4.31
C GLU A 503 -21.34 -36.88 2.91
N ASP A 504 -21.12 -35.75 2.23
CA ASP A 504 -21.72 -35.47 0.92
C ASP A 504 -20.71 -35.32 -0.23
N SER A 505 -19.40 -35.29 0.06
CA SER A 505 -18.32 -35.09 -0.90
C SER A 505 -18.35 -33.75 -1.64
N SER A 506 -18.96 -32.72 -1.05
CA SER A 506 -18.76 -31.33 -1.44
C SER A 506 -17.33 -30.87 -1.15
N THR A 507 -16.86 -29.88 -1.91
CA THR A 507 -15.48 -29.38 -1.84
C THR A 507 -15.40 -27.87 -1.65
N GLY A 508 -14.51 -27.45 -0.76
CA GLY A 508 -14.21 -26.05 -0.44
C GLY A 508 -12.74 -25.74 -0.73
N TYR A 509 -12.47 -24.63 -1.40
CA TYR A 509 -11.12 -24.10 -1.58
C TYR A 509 -10.97 -22.85 -0.71
N TRP A 510 -9.91 -22.84 0.08
CA TRP A 510 -9.65 -21.82 1.10
C TRP A 510 -8.28 -21.22 0.89
N VAL A 511 -8.19 -19.89 1.05
CA VAL A 511 -6.95 -19.14 1.07
C VAL A 511 -6.92 -18.28 2.33
N PHE A 512 -5.82 -18.36 3.08
CA PHE A 512 -5.54 -17.53 4.24
C PHE A 512 -4.27 -16.72 3.97
N ALA A 513 -4.44 -15.42 3.78
CA ALA A 513 -3.36 -14.47 3.55
C ALA A 513 -3.15 -13.64 4.83
N PRO A 514 -2.07 -13.90 5.61
CA PRO A 514 -1.87 -13.24 6.90
C PRO A 514 -1.74 -11.72 6.81
N ILE A 515 -2.35 -11.01 7.75
CA ILE A 515 -2.27 -9.55 7.84
C ILE A 515 -1.75 -9.12 9.21
N LYS A 516 -1.17 -7.92 9.24
CA LYS A 516 -0.59 -7.31 10.45
C LYS A 516 -1.67 -6.68 11.32
N THR A 517 -1.72 -7.05 12.60
CA THR A 517 -2.47 -6.38 13.67
C THR A 517 -1.58 -6.25 14.92
N SER A 518 -1.98 -5.47 15.94
CA SER A 518 -1.29 -5.46 17.23
C SER A 518 -1.69 -6.63 18.14
N ASP A 519 -2.84 -7.27 17.87
CA ASP A 519 -3.47 -8.30 18.70
C ASP A 519 -3.71 -9.63 17.96
N GLY A 520 -2.75 -10.55 18.05
CA GLY A 520 -2.89 -11.94 17.61
C GLY A 520 -2.42 -12.21 16.18
N GLU A 521 -2.90 -13.31 15.59
CA GLU A 521 -2.65 -13.66 14.19
C GLU A 521 -3.97 -13.49 13.43
N TRP A 522 -3.99 -12.69 12.36
CA TRP A 522 -5.18 -12.46 11.54
C TRP A 522 -4.88 -12.77 10.08
N ALA A 523 -5.92 -13.07 9.31
CA ALA A 523 -5.80 -13.23 7.86
C ALA A 523 -7.01 -12.67 7.10
N LEU A 524 -6.73 -12.27 5.86
CA LEU A 524 -7.74 -12.25 4.82
C LEU A 524 -8.07 -13.70 4.44
N VAL A 525 -9.35 -14.04 4.46
CA VAL A 525 -9.91 -15.36 4.16
C VAL A 525 -10.71 -15.26 2.86
N ASP A 526 -10.21 -15.88 1.78
CA ASP A 526 -10.95 -16.06 0.51
C ASP A 526 -11.45 -17.51 0.47
N PHE A 527 -12.79 -17.66 0.54
CA PHE A 527 -13.47 -18.95 0.53
C PHE A 527 -14.29 -19.14 -0.75
N ARG A 528 -14.06 -20.26 -1.43
CA ARG A 528 -14.70 -20.61 -2.69
C ARG A 528 -15.26 -22.02 -2.65
N HIS A 529 -16.46 -22.21 -3.17
CA HIS A 529 -16.90 -23.55 -3.56
C HIS A 529 -16.22 -23.96 -4.86
N SER A 530 -15.74 -25.20 -4.92
CA SER A 530 -15.19 -25.80 -6.14
C SER A 530 -16.13 -26.91 -6.63
N ASP A 531 -16.56 -26.83 -7.90
CA ASP A 531 -17.25 -27.91 -8.63
C ASP A 531 -16.42 -28.28 -9.86
N GLY A 532 -15.59 -29.32 -9.72
CA GLY A 532 -14.74 -29.86 -10.79
C GLY A 532 -13.61 -28.93 -11.24
N SER A 533 -13.92 -27.97 -12.11
CA SER A 533 -12.97 -26.95 -12.59
C SER A 533 -13.57 -25.55 -12.61
N THR A 534 -14.67 -25.33 -11.89
CA THR A 534 -15.29 -24.03 -11.69
C THR A 534 -15.29 -23.70 -10.21
N GLU A 535 -14.67 -22.57 -9.87
CA GLU A 535 -14.75 -21.97 -8.54
C GLU A 535 -15.80 -20.87 -8.52
N SER A 536 -16.50 -20.75 -7.39
CA SER A 536 -17.35 -19.61 -7.09
C SER A 536 -17.03 -19.07 -5.71
N LEU A 537 -16.63 -17.80 -5.64
CA LEU A 537 -16.43 -17.06 -4.38
C LEU A 537 -17.72 -17.10 -3.56
N LEU A 538 -17.58 -17.49 -2.29
CA LEU A 538 -18.64 -17.50 -1.29
C LEU A 538 -18.47 -16.40 -0.25
N GLY A 539 -17.23 -16.09 0.13
CA GLY A 539 -16.91 -15.00 1.04
C GLY A 539 -15.45 -14.56 0.90
N PHE A 540 -15.20 -13.29 1.18
CA PHE A 540 -13.88 -12.69 1.27
C PHE A 540 -13.88 -11.70 2.43
N TYR A 541 -13.29 -12.06 3.56
CA TYR A 541 -13.41 -11.34 4.84
C TYR A 541 -12.12 -11.43 5.66
N VAL A 542 -12.05 -10.69 6.77
CA VAL A 542 -10.95 -10.75 7.74
C VAL A 542 -11.39 -11.59 8.95
N SER A 543 -10.53 -12.47 9.46
CA SER A 543 -10.82 -13.29 10.66
C SER A 543 -9.56 -13.57 11.49
N GLU A 544 -9.72 -13.69 12.81
CA GLU A 544 -8.65 -14.04 13.76
C GLU A 544 -8.34 -15.54 13.68
N LEU A 545 -7.07 -15.90 13.71
CA LEU A 545 -6.56 -17.27 13.68
C LEU A 545 -6.16 -17.70 15.11
N ARG A 546 -7.14 -18.07 15.92
CA ARG A 546 -6.92 -18.43 17.33
C ARG A 546 -6.26 -19.82 17.44
N PRO A 547 -5.12 -19.98 18.14
CA PRO A 547 -4.43 -21.27 18.24
C PRO A 547 -5.18 -22.28 19.13
N LEU A 548 -5.10 -23.58 18.77
CA LEU A 548 -5.78 -24.71 19.43
C LEU A 548 -4.87 -25.56 20.35
#